data_AF-A0A1V2RA82-F1
#
_entry.id   AF-A0A1V2RA82-F1
#
_cell.length_a   1.000
_cell.length_b   1.000
_cell.length_c   1.000
_cell.angle_alpha   90.00
_cell.angle_beta   90.00
_cell.angle_gamma   90.00
#
_symmetry.space_group_name_H-M   'P 1'
#
loop_
_entity.id
_entity.type
_entity.pdbx_description
1 polymer ?
#
loop_
_entity_poly.entity_id
_entity_poly.type
_entity_poly.pdbx_seq_one_letter_code
_entity_poly.pdbx_strand_id
1 'polypeptide(L)'
;MSSEVTWGGRWECDGCAAAGTEELWDDEDSPGAGHDCGEDGDVSWYGEWYCHDCGTSGDAYWADGSETWSNHDCDQDEDELEEAAA
;
A
#
# COMPACT_ATOMS: atom_id res chain seq x y z
N MET A 1 -2.90 20.18 -0.54
CA MET A 1 -1.59 19.68 -0.04
C MET A 1 -1.74 18.17 -0.11
N SER A 2 -0.80 17.43 -0.69
CA SER A 2 -0.93 15.97 -0.76
C SER A 2 -1.06 15.44 0.66
N SER A 3 -2.19 14.80 0.94
CA SER A 3 -2.46 14.19 2.24
C SER A 3 -1.31 13.26 2.57
N GLU A 4 -0.75 13.38 3.76
CA GLU A 4 0.35 12.50 4.21
C GLU A 4 -0.25 11.11 4.43
N VAL A 5 -0.22 10.28 3.39
CA VAL A 5 -0.55 8.86 3.45
C VAL A 5 0.74 8.10 3.71
N THR A 6 0.74 7.31 4.78
CA THR A 6 1.84 6.40 5.10
C THR A 6 1.37 4.98 4.95
N TRP A 7 2.17 4.19 4.26
CA TRP A 7 1.97 2.76 4.13
C TRP A 7 2.90 1.99 5.06
N GLY A 8 2.46 0.81 5.49
CA GLY A 8 3.25 -0.18 6.20
C GLY A 8 2.90 -1.59 5.77
N GLY A 9 3.91 -2.42 5.49
CA GLY A 9 3.66 -3.76 4.96
C GLY A 9 4.90 -4.62 4.84
N ARG A 10 4.76 -5.77 4.19
CA ARG A 10 5.85 -6.72 3.95
C ARG A 10 5.63 -7.48 2.64
N TRP A 11 6.68 -8.08 2.12
CA TRP A 11 6.61 -8.97 0.97
C TRP A 11 6.66 -10.44 1.36
N GLU A 12 6.15 -11.30 0.50
CA GLU A 12 6.24 -12.75 0.57
C GLU A 12 6.57 -13.32 -0.83
N CYS A 13 7.40 -14.36 -0.90
CA CYS A 13 7.79 -15.04 -2.14
C CYS A 13 7.20 -16.46 -2.17
N ASP A 14 6.38 -16.76 -3.17
CA ASP A 14 5.71 -18.06 -3.28
C ASP A 14 6.70 -19.21 -3.58
N GLY A 15 7.78 -18.91 -4.32
CA GLY A 15 8.76 -19.92 -4.76
C GLY A 15 9.57 -20.52 -3.62
N CYS A 16 10.01 -19.71 -2.66
CA CYS A 16 10.89 -20.15 -1.55
C CYS A 16 10.29 -19.96 -0.16
N ALA A 17 9.04 -19.47 -0.06
CA ALA A 17 8.36 -19.09 1.17
C ALA A 17 9.14 -18.09 2.04
N ALA A 18 10.04 -17.31 1.44
CA ALA A 18 10.70 -16.20 2.12
C ALA A 18 9.71 -15.05 2.31
N ALA A 19 9.85 -14.33 3.42
CA ALA A 19 9.08 -13.14 3.70
C ALA A 19 10.01 -12.02 4.18
N GLY A 20 9.67 -10.80 3.78
CA GLY A 20 10.30 -9.58 4.25
C GLY A 20 9.93 -9.25 5.69
N THR A 21 10.66 -8.28 6.24
CA THR A 21 10.25 -7.59 7.46
C THR A 21 9.19 -6.55 7.14
N GLU A 22 8.52 -6.07 8.19
CA GLU A 22 7.66 -4.89 8.07
C GLU A 22 8.50 -3.66 7.74
N GLU A 23 8.05 -2.89 6.77
CA GLU A 23 8.69 -1.71 6.21
C GLU A 23 7.65 -0.60 6.00
N LEU A 24 8.09 0.65 5.94
CA LEU A 24 7.24 1.83 5.79
C LEU A 24 7.61 2.60 4.52
N TRP A 25 6.59 3.10 3.82
CA TRP A 25 6.76 3.88 2.59
C TRP A 25 5.73 5.02 2.52
N ASP A 26 6.10 6.06 1.77
CA ASP A 26 5.18 7.10 1.35
C ASP A 26 4.27 6.57 0.22
N ASP A 27 3.13 7.22 0.00
CA ASP A 27 2.29 6.93 -1.17
C ASP A 27 3.06 7.21 -2.47
N GLU A 28 2.75 6.46 -3.53
CA GLU A 28 3.46 6.48 -4.83
C GLU A 28 4.91 5.94 -4.78
N ASP A 29 5.38 5.44 -3.64
CA ASP A 29 6.68 4.76 -3.57
C ASP A 29 6.61 3.36 -4.21
N SER A 30 7.74 2.86 -4.71
CA SER A 30 7.87 1.56 -5.38
C SER A 30 8.82 0.65 -4.60
N PRO A 31 8.35 0.01 -3.51
CA PRO A 31 9.19 -0.86 -2.70
C PRO A 31 9.62 -2.10 -3.51
N GLY A 32 10.89 -2.46 -3.36
CA GLY A 32 11.50 -3.60 -4.04
C GLY A 32 12.15 -4.53 -3.02
N ALA A 33 11.81 -5.81 -3.06
CA ALA A 33 12.21 -6.78 -2.05
C ALA A 33 13.71 -7.11 -2.12
N GLY A 34 14.35 -6.82 -3.27
CA GLY A 34 15.75 -7.16 -3.53
C GLY A 34 16.03 -8.65 -3.40
N HIS A 35 14.99 -9.49 -3.49
CA HIS A 35 15.04 -10.90 -3.19
C HIS A 35 15.16 -11.72 -4.48
N ASP A 36 16.27 -12.44 -4.62
CA ASP A 36 16.49 -13.43 -5.69
C ASP A 36 16.56 -14.81 -5.04
N CYS A 37 15.47 -15.59 -5.16
CA CYS A 37 15.40 -16.92 -4.56
C CYS A 37 16.01 -18.03 -5.42
N GLY A 38 16.34 -17.74 -6.69
CA GLY A 38 16.87 -18.70 -7.67
C GLY A 38 15.86 -19.78 -8.12
N GLU A 39 14.65 -19.78 -7.57
CA GLU A 39 13.51 -20.60 -8.00
C GLU A 39 12.47 -19.74 -8.73
N ASP A 40 11.61 -20.35 -9.54
CA ASP A 40 10.47 -19.65 -10.12
C ASP A 40 9.46 -19.34 -9.01
N GLY A 41 9.33 -18.06 -8.65
CA GLY A 41 8.37 -17.60 -7.66
C GLY A 41 8.22 -16.09 -7.69
N ASP A 42 6.98 -15.63 -7.84
CA ASP A 42 6.66 -14.21 -7.81
C ASP A 42 6.74 -13.66 -6.38
N VAL A 43 7.25 -12.44 -6.24
CA VAL A 43 7.22 -11.68 -4.98
C VAL A 43 5.96 -10.82 -4.98
N SER A 44 5.14 -11.00 -3.94
CA SER A 44 3.93 -10.22 -3.70
C SER A 44 4.08 -9.42 -2.42
N TRP A 45 3.66 -8.17 -2.48
CA TRP A 45 3.61 -7.27 -1.33
C TRP A 45 2.19 -7.21 -0.77
N TYR A 46 2.10 -7.09 0.54
CA TYR A 46 0.90 -6.69 1.26
C TYR A 46 1.23 -5.50 2.13
N GLY A 47 0.38 -4.48 2.11
CA GLY A 47 0.51 -3.35 3.03
C GLY A 47 -0.80 -2.67 3.33
N GLU A 48 -0.80 -1.99 4.46
CA GLU A 48 -1.88 -1.18 4.98
C GLU A 48 -1.44 0.28 4.89
N TRP A 49 -2.36 1.19 4.60
CA TRP A 49 -2.10 2.62 4.57
C TRP A 49 -3.01 3.38 5.52
N TYR A 50 -2.52 4.53 5.96
CA TYR A 50 -3.25 5.44 6.83
C TYR A 50 -3.04 6.88 6.37
N CYS A 51 -4.15 7.60 6.17
CA CYS A 51 -4.14 9.02 5.91
C CYS A 51 -4.12 9.80 7.23
N HIS A 52 -3.07 10.58 7.46
CA HIS A 52 -2.96 11.38 8.69
C HIS A 52 -3.89 12.59 8.73
N ASP A 53 -4.46 12.99 7.60
CA ASP A 53 -5.32 14.17 7.50
C ASP A 53 -6.77 13.87 7.91
N CYS A 54 -7.41 12.90 7.26
CA CYS A 54 -8.81 12.53 7.53
C CYS A 54 -8.96 11.31 8.45
N GLY A 55 -7.89 10.55 8.69
CA GLY A 55 -7.90 9.33 9.51
C GLY A 55 -8.42 8.07 8.81
N THR A 56 -8.66 8.12 7.49
CA THR A 56 -9.02 6.95 6.69
C THR A 56 -7.83 6.00 6.55
N SER A 57 -8.12 4.71 6.46
CA SER A 57 -7.13 3.66 6.25
C SER A 57 -7.63 2.63 5.26
N GLY A 58 -6.71 1.91 4.62
CA GLY A 58 -7.03 0.79 3.75
C GLY A 58 -5.87 -0.19 3.66
N ASP A 59 -6.02 -1.21 2.83
CA ASP A 59 -5.00 -2.21 2.57
C ASP A 59 -4.99 -2.62 1.09
N ALA A 60 -3.84 -3.07 0.61
CA ALA A 60 -3.67 -3.50 -0.77
C ALA A 60 -2.58 -4.56 -0.93
N TYR A 61 -2.64 -5.25 -2.06
CA TYR A 61 -1.60 -6.17 -2.53
C TYR A 61 -1.07 -5.70 -3.87
N TRP A 62 0.24 -5.79 -4.08
CA TRP A 62 0.88 -5.40 -5.33
C TRP A 62 2.08 -6.28 -5.65
N ALA A 63 2.54 -6.24 -6.90
CA ALA A 63 3.71 -6.98 -7.35
C ALA A 63 5.01 -6.24 -6.99
N ASP A 64 6.12 -6.97 -6.88
CA ASP A 64 7.42 -6.36 -6.61
C ASP A 64 7.81 -5.25 -7.59
N GLY A 65 8.30 -4.13 -7.04
CA GLY A 65 8.67 -2.95 -7.81
C GLY A 65 7.49 -2.18 -8.42
N SER A 66 6.24 -2.55 -8.09
CA SER A 66 5.07 -1.75 -8.45
C SER A 66 4.88 -0.59 -7.46
N GLU A 67 4.37 0.52 -7.98
CA GLU A 67 4.02 1.70 -7.19
C GLU A 67 2.87 1.39 -6.22
N THR A 68 2.99 1.89 -4.99
CA THR A 68 1.90 1.91 -4.01
C THR A 68 0.93 3.02 -4.34
N TRP A 69 -0.37 2.74 -4.23
CA TRP A 69 -1.39 3.70 -4.60
C TRP A 69 -2.62 3.55 -3.72
N SER A 70 -2.83 4.48 -2.80
CA SER A 70 -3.95 4.42 -1.85
C SER A 70 -5.28 4.73 -2.51
N ASN A 71 -5.23 5.40 -3.68
CA ASN A 71 -6.39 5.93 -4.39
C ASN A 71 -7.29 6.81 -3.51
N HIS A 72 -6.74 7.37 -2.45
CA HIS A 72 -7.47 8.16 -1.48
C HIS A 72 -7.24 9.65 -1.74
N ASP A 73 -8.35 10.38 -1.88
CA ASP A 73 -8.37 11.82 -2.04
C ASP A 73 -9.25 12.40 -0.94
N CYS A 74 -8.63 13.10 0.02
CA CYS A 74 -9.34 13.60 1.21
C CYS A 74 -10.48 14.56 0.87
N ASP A 75 -10.35 15.30 -0.24
CA ASP A 75 -11.36 16.26 -0.68
C ASP A 75 -12.60 15.54 -1.29
N GLN A 76 -12.47 14.29 -1.78
CA GLN A 76 -13.61 13.50 -2.29
C GLN A 76 -14.47 12.86 -1.19
N ASP A 77 -13.92 12.59 -0.01
CA ASP A 77 -14.66 11.99 1.12
C ASP A 77 -15.64 12.98 1.78
N GLU A 78 -15.47 14.29 1.60
CA GLU A 78 -16.39 15.31 2.15
C GLU A 78 -17.72 15.42 1.37
N ASP A 79 -17.73 15.12 0.06
CA ASP A 79 -18.91 15.23 -0.82
C ASP A 79 -19.89 14.04 -0.67
N GLU A 80 -19.43 12.84 -0.25
CA GLU A 80 -20.31 11.67 -0.09
C GLU A 80 -21.21 11.73 1.15
N LEU A 81 -20.92 12.61 2.12
CA LEU A 81 -21.75 12.79 3.32
C LEU A 81 -22.97 13.70 3.09
N GLU A 82 -22.97 14.52 2.04
CA GLU A 82 -24.06 15.47 1.78
C GLU A 82 -25.21 14.85 0.95
N GLU A 83 -24.94 13.81 0.13
CA GLU A 83 -25.99 13.14 -0.67
C GLU A 83 -26.79 12.07 0.10
N ALA A 84 -26.27 11.55 1.22
CA ALA A 84 -27.00 10.59 2.07
C ALA A 84 -28.11 11.24 2.92
N ALA A 85 -28.22 12.57 2.89
CA ALA A 85 -29.18 13.35 3.69
C ALA A 85 -30.24 14.09 2.86
N ALA A 86 -30.30 13.88 1.53
CA ALA A 86 -31.25 14.54 0.61
C ALA A 86 -32.47 13.67 0.24
#